data_AF-A0AB33EY09-F1
#
_entry.id   AF-A0AB33EY09-F1
#
_cell.length_a   1.000
_cell.length_b   1.000
_cell.length_c   1.000
_cell.angle_alpha   90.00
_cell.angle_beta   90.00
_cell.angle_gamma   90.00
#
_symmetry.space_group_name_H-M   'P 1'
#
loop_
_entity.id
_entity.type
_entity.pdbx_description
1 polymer ?
#
loop_
_entity_poly.entity_id
_entity_poly.type
_entity_poly.pdbx_seq_one_letter_code
_entity_poly.pdbx_strand_id
1 'polypeptide(L)'
;MQRLWTPAWILRHVAMVVLVVGFLGLGWWQVTRAAQGNALSFGYAIEWPVFAGFVVFVWWREVRHALRAAPGPPAAPPPAATDPEPVTTTPAVRRPVRAVRVPAAPLDGADDGELAAYNRYLSWLNANPGARPGDYPG
;
A
#
# COMPACT_ATOMS: atom_id res chain seq x y z
N MET A 1 11.05 -6.88 36.29
CA MET A 1 11.28 -5.94 35.16
C MET A 1 11.93 -6.58 33.93
N GLN A 2 12.23 -7.89 33.92
CA GLN A 2 12.97 -8.57 32.83
C GLN A 2 12.07 -9.10 31.67
N ARG A 3 10.74 -8.96 31.76
CA ARG A 3 9.80 -9.60 30.82
C ARG A 3 9.67 -8.88 29.46
N LEU A 4 10.04 -7.60 29.40
CA LEU A 4 10.02 -6.78 28.18
C LEU A 4 11.30 -6.89 27.34
N TRP A 5 12.32 -7.59 27.84
CA TRP A 5 13.60 -7.83 27.17
C TRP A 5 13.77 -9.28 26.71
N THR A 6 12.66 -10.02 26.61
CA THR A 6 12.70 -11.29 25.89
C THR A 6 12.93 -11.01 24.40
N PRO A 7 13.71 -11.85 23.69
CA PRO A 7 14.03 -11.64 22.28
C PRO A 7 12.77 -11.50 21.40
N ALA A 8 11.69 -12.20 21.77
CA ALA A 8 10.38 -12.06 21.13
C ALA A 8 9.78 -10.65 21.27
N TRP A 9 9.99 -9.99 22.42
CA TRP A 9 9.53 -8.63 22.66
C TRP A 9 10.36 -7.58 21.92
N ILE A 10 11.68 -7.79 21.82
CA ILE A 10 12.57 -6.96 21.01
C ILE A 10 12.16 -7.03 19.55
N LEU A 11 11.94 -8.24 19.02
CA LEU A 11 11.50 -8.43 17.64
C LEU A 11 10.19 -7.67 17.33
N ARG A 12 9.23 -7.70 18.25
CA ARG A 12 7.97 -6.98 18.08
C ARG A 12 8.15 -5.45 18.08
N HIS A 13 9.02 -4.91 18.93
CA HIS A 13 9.37 -3.49 18.88
C HIS A 13 10.04 -3.12 17.55
N VAL A 14 11.00 -3.92 17.09
CA VAL A 14 11.67 -3.69 15.81
C VAL A 14 10.66 -3.74 14.66
N ALA A 15 9.77 -4.73 14.63
CA ALA A 15 8.71 -4.83 13.63
C ALA A 15 7.81 -3.59 13.64
N MET A 16 7.39 -3.10 14.82
CA MET A 16 6.63 -1.86 14.96
C MET A 16 7.41 -0.65 14.41
N VAL A 17 8.68 -0.48 14.76
CA VAL A 17 9.51 0.63 14.27
C VAL A 17 9.62 0.58 12.75
N VAL A 18 9.90 -0.60 12.18
CA VAL A 18 10.02 -0.78 10.72
C VAL A 18 8.71 -0.43 10.00
N LEU A 19 7.57 -0.88 10.52
CA LEU A 19 6.24 -0.54 9.98
C LEU A 19 5.98 0.98 10.01
N VAL A 20 6.24 1.62 11.15
CA VAL A 20 6.03 3.06 11.32
C VAL A 20 6.94 3.87 10.40
N VAL A 21 8.23 3.56 10.37
CA VAL A 21 9.21 4.23 9.51
C VAL A 21 8.88 3.99 8.03
N GLY A 22 8.46 2.76 7.68
CA GLY A 22 8.00 2.44 6.33
C GLY A 22 6.82 3.30 5.91
N PHE A 23 5.76 3.36 6.71
CA PHE A 23 4.59 4.19 6.40
C PHE A 23 4.92 5.68 6.35
N LEU A 24 5.71 6.20 7.28
CA LEU A 24 6.13 7.61 7.24
C LEU A 24 7.03 7.92 6.04
N GLY A 25 7.91 6.99 5.64
CA GLY A 25 8.73 7.11 4.45
C GLY A 25 7.89 7.13 3.16
N LEU A 26 6.87 6.26 3.06
CA LEU A 26 5.91 6.28 1.97
C LEU A 26 5.10 7.59 1.94
N GLY A 27 4.65 8.06 3.11
CA GLY A 27 3.96 9.35 3.25
C GLY A 27 4.83 10.51 2.79
N TRP A 28 6.08 10.56 3.23
CA TRP A 28 7.05 11.58 2.82
C TRP A 28 7.31 11.56 1.32
N TRP A 29 7.46 10.37 0.74
CA TRP A 29 7.61 10.20 -0.70
C TRP A 29 6.37 10.72 -1.46
N GLN A 30 5.16 10.47 -0.93
CA GLN A 30 3.94 11.03 -1.51
C GLN A 30 3.85 12.55 -1.35
N VAL A 31 4.34 13.14 -0.26
CA VAL A 31 4.45 14.62 -0.12
C VAL A 31 5.37 15.18 -1.21
N THR A 32 6.52 14.55 -1.46
CA THR A 32 7.43 15.02 -2.52
C THR A 32 6.80 14.92 -3.92
N ARG A 33 5.96 13.91 -4.18
CA ARG A 33 5.19 13.79 -5.43
C ARG A 33 3.99 14.73 -5.50
N ALA A 34 3.34 15.01 -4.38
CA ALA A 34 2.25 15.97 -4.30
C ALA A 34 2.73 17.41 -4.53
N ALA A 35 3.93 17.74 -4.05
CA ALA A 35 4.58 19.03 -4.28
C ALA A 35 4.96 19.24 -5.76
N GLN A 36 5.03 18.17 -6.56
CA GLN A 36 5.20 18.19 -8.03
C GLN A 36 3.84 18.28 -8.76
N GLY A 37 2.82 18.89 -8.16
CA GLY A 37 1.53 19.18 -8.80
C GLY A 37 0.43 18.13 -8.61
N ASN A 38 0.71 16.95 -8.03
CA ASN A 38 -0.30 15.89 -7.88
C ASN A 38 -1.21 16.07 -6.65
N ALA A 39 -2.36 16.71 -6.84
CA ALA A 39 -3.37 16.90 -5.79
C ALA A 39 -3.92 15.59 -5.20
N LEU A 40 -3.93 14.47 -5.94
CA LEU A 40 -4.39 13.18 -5.40
C LEU A 40 -3.36 12.55 -4.44
N SER A 41 -2.07 12.85 -4.61
CA SER A 41 -1.01 12.39 -3.70
C SER A 41 -1.13 12.97 -2.29
N PHE A 42 -1.85 14.09 -2.10
CA PHE A 42 -2.12 14.64 -0.77
C PHE A 42 -2.96 13.71 0.12
N GLY A 43 -3.96 13.05 -0.46
CA GLY A 43 -4.81 12.10 0.29
C GLY A 43 -3.97 10.96 0.86
N TYR A 44 -3.12 10.38 0.02
CA TYR A 44 -2.20 9.32 0.43
C TYR A 44 -1.13 9.82 1.41
N ALA A 45 -0.59 11.02 1.20
CA ALA A 45 0.38 11.62 2.11
C ALA A 45 -0.16 11.77 3.55
N ILE A 46 -1.48 11.95 3.72
CA ILE A 46 -2.15 12.02 5.03
C ILE A 46 -2.56 10.62 5.52
N GLU A 47 -3.01 9.74 4.62
CA GLU A 47 -3.43 8.37 4.92
C GLU A 47 -2.28 7.55 5.55
N TRP A 48 -1.06 7.69 5.02
CA TRP A 48 0.11 6.95 5.51
C TRP A 48 0.44 7.25 7.00
N PRO A 49 0.51 8.51 7.46
CA PRO A 49 0.59 8.86 8.88
C PRO A 49 -0.55 8.30 9.74
N VAL A 50 -1.79 8.26 9.23
CA VAL A 50 -2.93 7.69 9.96
C VAL A 50 -2.72 6.20 10.21
N PHE A 51 -2.26 5.44 9.20
CA PHE A 51 -1.91 4.03 9.38
C PHE A 51 -0.73 3.84 10.33
N ALA A 52 0.30 4.68 10.25
CA ALA A 52 1.41 4.65 11.22
C ALA A 52 0.91 4.85 12.66
N GLY A 53 0.03 5.83 12.88
CA GLY A 53 -0.62 6.07 14.17
C GLY A 53 -1.46 4.89 14.64
N PHE A 54 -2.19 4.23 13.73
CA PHE A 54 -2.96 3.03 14.03
C PHE A 54 -2.08 1.87 14.50
N VAL A 55 -0.94 1.62 13.83
CA VAL A 55 0.03 0.60 14.26
C VAL A 55 0.58 0.90 15.66
N VAL A 56 0.95 2.16 15.93
CA VAL A 56 1.40 2.58 17.26
C VAL A 56 0.31 2.37 18.32
N PHE A 57 -0.94 2.67 18.00
CA PHE A 57 -2.07 2.47 18.91
C PHE A 57 -2.28 0.99 19.24
N VAL A 58 -2.30 0.11 18.24
CA VAL A 58 -2.43 -1.34 18.43
C VAL A 58 -1.26 -1.87 19.25
N TRP A 59 -0.04 -1.44 18.93
CA TRP A 59 1.15 -1.80 19.69
C TRP A 59 1.04 -1.36 21.15
N TRP A 60 0.71 -0.09 21.41
CA TRP A 60 0.54 0.44 22.76
C TRP A 60 -0.51 -0.34 23.56
N ARG A 61 -1.63 -0.68 22.92
CA ARG A 61 -2.68 -1.51 23.54
C ARG A 61 -2.16 -2.90 23.90
N GLU A 62 -1.41 -3.55 23.01
CA GLU A 62 -0.80 -4.86 23.25
C GLU A 62 0.20 -4.82 24.41
N VAL A 63 1.09 -3.82 24.43
CA VAL A 63 2.03 -3.56 25.53
C VAL A 63 1.27 -3.42 26.85
N ARG A 64 0.19 -2.64 26.86
CA ARG A 64 -0.62 -2.38 28.05
C ARG A 64 -1.34 -3.63 28.55
N HIS A 65 -1.84 -4.48 27.65
CA HIS A 65 -2.44 -5.77 28.01
C HIS A 65 -1.41 -6.73 28.58
N ALA A 66 -0.25 -6.85 27.94
CA ALA A 66 0.84 -7.69 28.42
C ALA A 66 1.38 -7.26 29.79
N LEU A 67 1.38 -5.96 30.10
CA LEU A 67 1.75 -5.41 31.41
C LEU A 67 0.68 -5.67 32.48
N ARG A 68 -0.60 -5.68 32.12
CA ARG A 68 -1.74 -5.93 33.03
C ARG A 68 -1.98 -7.41 33.29
N ALA A 69 -1.53 -8.30 32.41
CA ALA A 69 -1.48 -9.73 32.64
C ALA A 69 -0.42 -10.06 33.71
N ALA A 70 -0.75 -9.80 34.98
CA ALA A 70 -0.29 -10.58 36.12
C ALA A 70 -0.95 -11.98 36.06
N PRO A 71 -0.37 -13.03 36.68
CA PRO A 71 -0.70 -14.43 36.37
C PRO A 71 -2.10 -14.82 36.86
N GLY A 72 -3.13 -14.46 36.09
CA GLY A 72 -4.44 -15.10 36.08
C GLY A 72 -4.52 -16.07 34.90
N PRO A 73 -5.37 -17.12 34.97
CA PRO A 73 -5.47 -18.17 33.97
C PRO A 73 -5.56 -17.61 32.54
N PRO A 74 -4.95 -18.28 31.55
CA PRO A 74 -4.86 -17.76 30.19
C PRO A 74 -6.24 -17.43 29.66
N ALA A 75 -6.49 -16.13 29.46
CA ALA A 75 -7.62 -15.67 28.68
C ALA A 75 -7.46 -16.27 27.29
N ALA A 76 -8.48 -17.04 26.88
CA ALA A 76 -8.50 -17.76 25.63
C ALA A 76 -8.07 -16.84 24.47
N PRO A 77 -7.29 -17.36 23.50
CA PRO A 77 -6.95 -16.61 22.31
C PRO A 77 -8.22 -16.06 21.67
N PRO A 78 -8.25 -14.79 21.20
CA PRO A 78 -9.23 -14.39 20.21
C PRO A 78 -9.10 -15.40 19.06
N PRO A 79 -10.22 -15.93 18.54
CA PRO A 79 -10.18 -16.95 17.52
C PRO A 79 -9.27 -16.48 16.40
N ALA A 80 -8.26 -17.29 16.08
CA ALA A 80 -7.56 -17.21 14.82
C ALA A 80 -8.66 -17.13 13.75
N ALA A 81 -8.69 -16.03 13.01
CA ALA A 81 -9.38 -16.02 11.74
C ALA A 81 -8.56 -16.94 10.83
N THR A 82 -8.86 -18.23 10.97
CA THR A 82 -8.79 -19.31 10.00
C THR A 82 -8.20 -18.88 8.66
N ASP A 83 -6.99 -19.37 8.37
CA ASP A 83 -6.64 -19.73 7.00
C ASP A 83 -7.78 -20.59 6.42
N PRO A 84 -8.18 -20.37 5.17
CA PRO A 84 -8.59 -21.47 4.32
C PRO A 84 -7.47 -21.71 3.30
N GLU A 85 -6.80 -22.84 3.45
CA GLU A 85 -6.02 -23.50 2.39
C GLU A 85 -6.96 -23.90 1.21
N PRO A 86 -6.40 -24.40 0.10
CA PRO A 86 -6.46 -23.80 -1.23
C PRO A 86 -7.75 -24.11 -1.99
N VAL A 87 -8.44 -23.09 -2.51
CA VAL A 87 -9.48 -23.28 -3.52
C VAL A 87 -8.89 -23.13 -4.91
N THR A 88 -8.61 -24.27 -5.56
CA THR A 88 -8.61 -24.37 -7.02
C THR A 88 -10.01 -24.03 -7.53
N THR A 89 -10.22 -22.76 -7.86
CA THR A 89 -11.37 -22.31 -8.64
C THR A 89 -10.83 -21.71 -9.92
N THR A 90 -11.07 -22.41 -11.03
CA THR A 90 -10.91 -21.95 -12.40
C THR A 90 -11.26 -20.46 -12.50
N PRO A 91 -10.40 -19.60 -13.08
CA PRO A 91 -10.71 -18.18 -13.19
C PRO A 91 -11.88 -18.00 -14.15
N ALA A 92 -13.09 -17.87 -13.60
CA ALA A 92 -14.22 -17.34 -14.32
C ALA A 92 -13.84 -15.90 -14.68
N VAL A 93 -13.61 -15.65 -15.98
CA VAL A 93 -13.35 -14.33 -16.54
C VAL A 93 -14.50 -13.42 -16.13
N ARG A 94 -14.27 -12.68 -15.04
CA ARG A 94 -15.25 -11.77 -14.48
C ARG A 94 -15.30 -10.59 -15.43
N ARG A 95 -16.44 -10.45 -16.10
CA ARG A 95 -16.87 -9.31 -16.94
C ARG A 95 -16.18 -8.02 -16.47
N PRO A 96 -15.51 -7.25 -17.37
CA PRO A 96 -14.80 -6.06 -16.96
C PRO A 96 -15.77 -5.12 -16.25
N VAL A 97 -15.53 -4.92 -14.96
CA VAL A 97 -16.18 -3.87 -14.19
C VAL A 97 -15.85 -2.57 -14.90
N ARG A 98 -16.87 -1.85 -15.39
CA ARG A 98 -16.68 -0.46 -15.82
C ARG A 98 -16.29 0.32 -14.58
N ALA A 99 -15.00 0.44 -14.33
CA ALA A 99 -14.48 1.43 -13.42
C ALA A 99 -14.94 2.80 -13.95
N VAL A 100 -15.69 3.54 -13.14
CA VAL A 100 -15.93 4.95 -13.39
C VAL A 100 -14.57 5.61 -13.37
N ARG A 101 -14.07 5.96 -14.56
CA ARG A 101 -12.84 6.72 -14.70
C ARG A 101 -13.16 8.15 -14.29
N VAL A 102 -12.76 8.52 -13.08
CA VAL A 102 -12.60 9.95 -12.75
C VAL A 102 -11.46 10.44 -13.64
N PRO A 103 -11.65 11.47 -14.48
CA PRO A 103 -10.57 12.03 -15.27
C PRO A 103 -9.43 12.44 -14.35
N ALA A 104 -8.23 11.91 -14.57
CA ALA A 104 -7.04 12.46 -13.96
C ALA A 104 -6.86 13.88 -14.51
N ALA A 105 -6.80 14.88 -13.61
CA ALA A 105 -6.44 16.22 -14.02
C ALA A 105 -4.98 16.20 -14.54
N PRO A 106 -4.64 16.90 -15.64
CA PRO A 106 -3.30 16.89 -16.21
C PRO A 106 -2.28 17.37 -15.19
N LEU A 107 -1.17 16.65 -15.06
CA LEU A 107 -0.09 16.93 -14.12
C LEU A 107 1.13 17.30 -14.94
N ASP A 108 1.46 18.59 -14.92
CA ASP A 108 2.61 19.24 -15.57
C ASP A 108 2.82 18.88 -17.06
N GLY A 109 2.83 19.93 -17.90
CA GLY A 109 2.86 19.80 -19.37
C GLY A 109 4.05 19.03 -19.99
N ALA A 110 5.08 18.69 -19.20
CA ALA A 110 6.20 17.84 -19.63
C ALA A 110 5.87 16.34 -19.52
N ASP A 111 5.34 15.89 -18.36
CA ASP A 111 4.91 14.51 -18.15
C ASP A 111 3.65 14.21 -18.99
N ASP A 112 2.76 15.19 -19.15
CA ASP A 112 1.60 15.08 -20.04
C ASP A 112 2.02 14.92 -21.52
N GLY A 113 3.13 15.55 -21.92
CA GLY A 113 3.68 15.46 -23.28
C GLY A 113 4.26 14.09 -23.59
N GLU A 114 5.07 13.54 -22.69
CA GLU A 114 5.62 12.18 -22.79
C GLU A 114 4.50 11.13 -22.73
N LEU A 115 3.53 11.30 -21.83
CA LEU A 115 2.36 10.41 -21.72
C LEU A 115 1.47 10.47 -22.97
N ALA A 116 1.29 11.64 -23.58
CA ALA A 116 0.57 11.79 -24.84
C ALA A 116 1.32 11.15 -26.02
N ALA A 117 2.65 11.22 -26.04
CA ALA A 117 3.48 10.51 -27.01
C ALA A 117 3.36 8.99 -26.81
N TYR A 118 3.46 8.51 -25.57
CA TYR A 118 3.33 7.09 -25.24
C TYR A 118 1.93 6.53 -25.56
N ASN A 119 0.88 7.29 -25.25
CA ASN A 119 -0.49 6.89 -25.60
C ASN A 119 -0.73 6.85 -27.11
N ARG A 120 -0.10 7.74 -27.89
CA ARG A 120 -0.09 7.66 -29.36
C ARG A 120 0.69 6.44 -29.86
N TYR A 121 1.79 6.09 -29.20
CA TYR A 121 2.54 4.88 -29.53
C TYR A 121 1.72 3.62 -29.29
N LEU A 122 1.07 3.51 -28.12
CA LEU A 122 0.21 2.37 -27.79
C LEU A 122 -1.01 2.27 -28.70
N SER A 123 -1.65 3.39 -29.05
CA SER A 123 -2.82 3.37 -29.95
C SER A 123 -2.43 2.93 -31.35
N TRP A 124 -1.26 3.35 -31.84
CA TRP A 124 -0.70 2.90 -33.10
C TRP A 124 -0.34 1.41 -33.06
N LEU A 125 0.33 0.93 -32.02
CA LEU A 125 0.67 -0.50 -31.89
C LEU A 125 -0.59 -1.38 -31.86
N ASN A 126 -1.65 -0.91 -31.18
CA ASN A 126 -2.94 -1.59 -31.16
C ASN A 126 -3.63 -1.60 -32.54
N ALA A 127 -3.46 -0.56 -33.36
CA ALA A 127 -3.95 -0.52 -34.74
C ALA A 127 -3.08 -1.35 -35.70
N ASN A 128 -1.84 -1.66 -35.31
CA ASN A 128 -0.84 -2.34 -36.13
C ASN A 128 -0.30 -3.61 -35.43
N PRO A 129 -1.11 -4.68 -35.27
CA PRO A 129 -0.79 -5.86 -34.46
C PRO A 129 0.39 -6.73 -34.92
N GLY A 130 1.02 -6.41 -36.06
CA GLY A 130 2.24 -7.06 -36.56
C GLY A 130 3.44 -6.11 -36.67
N ALA A 131 3.30 -4.85 -36.27
CA ALA A 131 4.37 -3.87 -36.36
C ALA A 131 5.40 -4.07 -35.24
N ARG A 132 6.66 -3.77 -35.54
CA ARG A 132 7.76 -3.79 -34.57
C ARG A 132 7.92 -2.40 -33.96
N PRO A 133 8.54 -2.27 -32.78
CA PRO A 133 8.76 -0.97 -32.14
C PRO A 133 9.45 0.07 -33.04
N GLY A 134 10.29 -0.37 -33.99
CA GLY A 134 10.99 0.51 -34.95
C GLY A 134 10.16 0.96 -36.16
N ASP A 135 8.96 0.42 -36.35
CA ASP A 135 8.08 0.80 -37.46
C ASP A 135 7.19 2.02 -37.08
N TYR A 136 7.33 2.55 -35.86
CA TYR A 136 6.55 3.67 -35.36
C TYR A 136 6.92 4.98 -36.07
N PRO A 137 5.94 5.71 -36.65
CA PRO A 137 6.22 6.91 -37.43
C PRO A 137 6.34 8.20 -36.60
N GLY A 138 6.38 8.10 -35.26
CA GLY A 138 6.37 9.23 -34.33
C GLY A 138 7.71 9.58 -33.72
#